data_AF-A0A3B0ZSI3-F1
#
_entry.id   AF-A0A3B0ZSI3-F1
#
_cell.length_a   1.000
_cell.length_b   1.000
_cell.length_c   1.000
_cell.angle_alpha   90.00
_cell.angle_beta   90.00
_cell.angle_gamma   90.00
#
_symmetry.space_group_name_H-M   'P 1'
#
loop_
_entity.id
_entity.type
_entity.pdbx_description
1 polymer ?
#
loop_
_entity_poly.entity_id
_entity_poly.type
_entity_poly.pdbx_seq_one_letter_code
_entity_poly.pdbx_strand_id
1 'polypeptide(L)' 'MNLIFADHAWDDYLYWQKTDKKMVKRINSLIKDIQRSPFEGIGKPEPLKHALSGYWSRRINEEHRIIYKVES' A
#
# COMPACT_ATOMS: atom_id res chain seq x y z
N MET A 1 0.98 4.03 15.51
CA MET A 1 0.33 4.30 14.21
C MET A 1 -0.63 3.17 13.92
N ASN A 2 -1.92 3.47 13.78
CA ASN A 2 -2.92 2.44 13.49
C ASN A 2 -2.89 2.10 12.01
N LEU A 3 -3.00 0.81 11.68
CA LEU A 3 -3.14 0.34 10.31
C LEU A 3 -4.61 0.02 10.07
N ILE A 4 -5.24 0.77 9.17
CA ILE A 4 -6.66 0.62 8.81
C ILE A 4 -6.73 0.17 7.36
N PHE A 5 -7.45 -0.91 7.09
CA PHE A 5 -7.76 -1.35 5.73
C PHE A 5 -9.17 -0.91 5.37
N ALA A 6 -9.35 -0.41 4.14
CA ALA A 6 -10.67 -0.36 3.52
C ALA A 6 -11.13 -1.78 3.20
N ASP A 7 -12.44 -2.02 3.14
CA ASP A 7 -13.00 -3.37 2.90
C ASP A 7 -12.41 -4.02 1.64
N HIS A 8 -12.38 -3.30 0.51
CA HIS A 8 -11.78 -3.80 -0.72
C HIS A 8 -10.28 -4.11 -0.58
N ALA A 9 -9.53 -3.30 0.17
CA ALA A 9 -8.10 -3.54 0.39
C ALA A 9 -7.86 -4.77 1.27
N TRP A 10 -8.77 -5.04 2.21
CA TRP A 10 -8.73 -6.23 3.04
C TRP A 10 -9.03 -7.50 2.22
N ASP A 11 -10.06 -7.45 1.37
CA ASP A 11 -10.40 -8.55 0.47
C ASP A 11 -9.26 -8.87 -0.51
N ASP A 12 -8.66 -7.84 -1.11
CA ASP A 12 -7.48 -8.00 -1.98
C ASP A 12 -6.31 -8.65 -1.22
N TYR A 13 -6.06 -8.20 0.02
CA TYR A 13 -5.02 -8.78 0.86
C TYR A 13 -5.28 -10.26 1.18
N LEU A 14 -6.52 -10.63 1.50
CA LEU A 14 -6.93 -12.02 1.73
C LEU A 14 -6.86 -12.87 0.46
N TYR A 15 -7.21 -12.30 -0.70
CA TYR A 15 -7.05 -12.96 -1.98
C TYR A 15 -5.58 -13.33 -2.23
N TRP A 16 -4.67 -12.36 -2.08
CA TRP A 16 -3.23 -12.60 -2.27
C TRP A 16 -2.65 -13.62 -1.28
N GLN A 17 -3.17 -13.70 -0.05
CA GLN A 17 -2.76 -14.75 0.90
C GLN A 17 -3.04 -16.17 0.38
N LYS A 18 -4.11 -16.34 -0.38
CA LYS A 18 -4.51 -17.63 -0.95
C LYS A 18 -3.81 -17.90 -2.28
N THR A 19 -3.53 -16.88 -3.08
CA THR A 19 -3.07 -17.04 -4.47
C THR A 19 -1.57 -16.84 -4.66
N ASP A 20 -0.95 -15.85 -4.02
CA ASP A 20 0.49 -15.58 -4.14
C ASP A 20 1.12 -15.01 -2.87
N LYS A 21 1.85 -15.87 -2.16
CA LYS A 21 2.58 -15.49 -0.93
C LYS A 21 3.72 -14.50 -1.18
N LYS A 22 4.27 -14.39 -2.39
CA LYS A 22 5.29 -13.38 -2.72
C LYS A 22 4.67 -11.98 -2.75
N MET A 23 3.48 -11.85 -3.32
CA MET A 23 2.70 -10.59 -3.29
C MET A 23 2.45 -10.15 -1.86
N VAL A 24 2.00 -11.05 -0.97
CA VAL A 24 1.77 -10.73 0.45
C VAL A 24 3.04 -10.27 1.16
N LYS A 25 4.18 -10.95 0.94
CA LYS A 25 5.46 -10.53 1.51
C LYS A 25 5.84 -9.12 1.05
N ARG A 26 5.62 -8.80 -0.23
CA ARG A 26 5.88 -7.48 -0.79
C ARG A 26 4.97 -6.41 -0.21
N ILE A 27 3.67 -6.68 -0.08
CA ILE A 27 2.67 -5.79 0.55
C ILE A 27 3.08 -5.50 1.99
N ASN A 28 3.40 -6.54 2.78
CA ASN A 28 3.81 -6.37 4.17
C ASN A 28 5.11 -5.58 4.33
N SER A 29 6.06 -5.75 3.39
CA SER A 29 7.27 -4.94 3.35
C SER A 29 6.96 -3.47 3.08
N LEU A 30 6.04 -3.18 2.15
CA LEU A 30 5.62 -1.82 1.84
C LEU A 30 4.90 -1.18 3.01
N ILE A 31 3.99 -1.90 3.68
CA ILE A 31 3.27 -1.41 4.87
C ILE A 31 4.26 -1.01 5.98
N LYS A 32 5.24 -1.86 6.28
CA LYS A 32 6.28 -1.56 7.29
C LYS A 32 7.10 -0.33 6.91
N ASP A 33 7.45 -0.17 5.63
CA ASP A 33 8.21 0.98 5.15
C ASP A 33 7.38 2.27 5.21
N ILE A 34 6.11 2.22 4.79
CA ILE A 34 5.14 3.32 4.91
C ILE A 34 5.00 3.75 6.37
N GLN A 35 4.97 2.81 7.31
CA GLN A 35 4.85 3.12 8.73
C GLN A 35 6.07 3.88 9.28
N ARG A 36 7.26 3.66 8.69
CA ARG A 36 8.51 4.31 9.12
C ARG A 36 8.75 5.63 8.40
N SER A 37 8.56 5.64 7.08
CA SER A 37 8.84 6.76 6.19
C SER A 37 7.68 6.89 5.20
N PRO A 38 6.57 7.55 5.57
CA PRO A 38 5.34 7.57 4.77
C PRO A 38 5.50 8.04 3.33
N PHE A 39 6.37 9.00 3.05
CA PHE A 39 6.44 9.69 1.76
C PHE A 39 7.72 9.38 0.96
N GLU A 40 8.54 8.45 1.46
CA GLU A 40 9.84 8.08 0.90
C GLU A 40 10.09 6.57 1.00
N GLY A 41 11.16 6.09 0.37
CA GLY A 41 11.60 4.70 0.49
C GLY A 41 11.14 3.80 -0.66
N ILE A 42 10.81 2.55 -0.33
CA ILE A 42 10.66 1.50 -1.34
C ILE A 42 9.32 1.60 -2.07
N GLY A 43 9.33 1.15 -3.33
CA GLY A 43 8.13 1.11 -4.17
C GLY A 43 7.82 2.42 -4.87
N LYS A 44 8.77 3.37 -4.98
CA LYS A 44 8.59 4.66 -5.68
C LYS A 44 7.31 5.37 -5.22
N PRO A 45 7.30 5.96 -4.01
CA PRO A 45 6.16 6.68 -3.49
C PRO A 45 5.80 7.86 -4.40
N GLU A 46 4.55 7.92 -4.83
CA GLU A 46 4.05 8.93 -5.76
C GLU A 46 2.76 9.55 -5.18
N PRO A 47 2.68 10.88 -4.99
CA PRO A 47 1.46 11.53 -4.52
C PRO A 47 0.40 11.52 -5.64
N LEU A 48 -0.83 11.16 -5.28
CA LEU A 48 -1.96 11.15 -6.20
C LEU A 48 -2.62 12.53 -6.29
N LYS A 49 -3.32 12.79 -7.40
CA LYS A 49 -3.89 14.11 -7.76
C LYS A 49 -5.41 14.04 -7.86
N HIS A 50 -6.04 15.22 -7.99
CA HIS A 50 -7.49 15.38 -8.18
C HIS A 50 -8.32 14.74 -7.07
N ALA A 51 -9.26 13.85 -7.41
CA ALA A 51 -10.13 13.16 -6.45
C ALA A 51 -9.37 12.32 -5.40
N LEU A 52 -8.12 11.97 -5.69
CA LEU A 52 -7.24 11.22 -4.78
C LEU A 52 -6.15 12.10 -4.16
N SER A 53 -6.32 13.43 -4.17
CA SER A 53 -5.39 14.33 -3.48
C SER A 53 -5.29 13.98 -1.99
N GLY A 54 -4.06 13.89 -1.49
CA GLY A 54 -3.76 13.43 -0.12
C GLY A 54 -3.49 11.93 -0.02
N TYR A 55 -3.82 11.13 -1.03
CA TYR A 55 -3.42 9.74 -1.12
C TYR A 55 -2.06 9.58 -1.81
N TRP A 56 -1.42 8.46 -1.53
CA TRP A 56 -0.12 8.07 -2.05
C TRP A 56 -0.19 6.68 -2.65
N SER A 57 0.58 6.47 -3.70
CA SER A 57 0.72 5.18 -4.39
C SER A 57 2.14 4.66 -4.26
N ARG A 58 2.30 3.35 -4.04
CA ARG A 58 3.57 2.64 -4.16
C ARG A 58 3.42 1.38 -5.00
N ARG A 59 4.47 1.03 -5.72
CA ARG A 59 4.59 -0.14 -6.60
C ARG A 59 4.79 -1.42 -5.79
N ILE A 60 3.80 -2.31 -5.88
CA ILE A 60 3.94 -3.70 -5.42
C ILE A 60 4.79 -4.44 -6.45
N ASN A 61 4.36 -4.44 -7.71
CA ASN A 61 5.09 -4.92 -8.89
C ASN A 61 4.85 -3.95 -10.07
N GLU A 62 4.98 -4.40 -11.32
CA GLU A 62 4.76 -3.54 -12.49
C GLU A 62 3.29 -3.12 -12.65
N GLU A 63 2.35 -4.02 -12.32
CA GLU A 63 0.92 -3.86 -12.54
C GLU A 63 0.16 -3.31 -11.32
N HIS A 64 0.44 -3.85 -10.13
CA HIS A 64 -0.30 -3.58 -8.91
C HIS A 64 0.33 -2.47 -8.07
N ARG A 65 -0.54 -1.70 -7.41
CA ARG A 65 -0.17 -0.58 -6.53
C ARG A 65 -0.85 -0.74 -5.18
N ILE A 66 -0.16 -0.34 -4.13
CA ILE A 66 -0.79 -0.06 -2.84
C ILE A 66 -1.11 1.43 -2.80
N ILE A 67 -2.36 1.77 -2.49
CA ILE A 67 -2.81 3.15 -2.31
C ILE A 67 -3.11 3.34 -0.82
N TYR A 68 -2.59 4.41 -0.24
CA TYR A 68 -2.75 4.70 1.19
C TYR A 68 -2.85 6.19 1.45
N LYS A 69 -3.33 6.55 2.63
CA LYS A 69 -3.33 7.90 3.18
C LYS A 69 -2.78 7.84 4.60
N VAL A 70 -2.08 8.88 5.02
CA VAL A 70 -1.62 9.04 6.41
C VAL A 70 -2.43 10.14 7.05
N GLU A 71 -3.02 9.82 8.19
CA GLU A 71 -3.81 10.74 9.01
C GLU A 71 -3.14 10.87 10.38
N SER A 72 -3.20 12.08 10.95
CA SER A 72 -2.65 12.44 12.26
C SER A 72 -3.61 12.09 13.40
#